data_AF-X1QVB6-F1
#
_entry.id   AF-X1QVB6-F1
#
_cell.length_a   1.000
_cell.length_b   1.000
_cell.length_c   1.000
_cell.angle_alpha   90.00
_cell.angle_beta   90.00
_cell.angle_gamma   90.00
#
_symmetry.space_group_name_H-M   'P 1'
#
loop_
_entity.id
_entity.type
_entity.pdbx_description
1 polymer ?
#
loop_
_entity_poly.entity_id
_entity_poly.type
_entity_poly.pdbx_seq_one_letter_code
_entity_poly.pdbx_strand_id
1 'polypeptide(L)'
;MRAAQLGGLNIKKRQAIGFLDGDLVTVGDSTTDVLGEVLAKLDLGEAEVITIYYRADAERFELDQVILSIREQHPQLQVELVRGGQPHYHYIVSVE
;
A
#
# COMPACT_ATOMS: atom_id res chain seq x y z
N MET A 1 -14.15 8.36 22.87
CA MET A 1 -13.52 7.62 21.77
C MET A 1 -12.01 7.78 21.91
N ARG A 2 -11.24 6.68 21.90
CA ARG A 2 -9.77 6.75 22.05
C ARG A 2 -9.20 6.83 20.62
N ALA A 3 -8.93 8.04 20.14
CA ALA A 3 -8.07 8.22 18.98
C ALA A 3 -6.67 7.78 19.41
N ALA A 4 -6.06 6.85 18.69
CA ALA A 4 -4.67 6.50 18.92
C ALA A 4 -3.82 7.49 18.11
N GLN A 5 -2.89 8.15 18.77
CA GLN A 5 -1.91 8.99 18.09
C GLN A 5 -0.65 8.13 17.93
N LEU A 6 -0.39 7.66 16.72
CA LEU A 6 0.88 7.04 16.34
C LEU A 6 1.55 8.00 15.36
N GLY A 7 2.85 8.28 15.55
CA GLY A 7 3.62 9.10 14.60
C GLY A 7 3.09 10.52 14.34
N GLY A 8 2.22 11.06 15.20
CA GLY A 8 1.60 12.39 15.01
C GLY A 8 0.31 12.40 14.18
N LEU A 9 -0.09 11.28 13.58
CA LEU A 9 -1.35 11.15 12.83
C LEU A 9 -2.50 10.71 13.73
N ASN A 10 -3.68 11.32 13.55
CA ASN A 10 -4.90 10.96 14.28
C ASN A 10 -5.55 9.73 13.64
N ILE A 11 -5.43 8.57 14.29
CA ILE A 11 -6.02 7.32 13.81
C ILE A 11 -7.41 7.12 14.44
N LYS A 12 -8.42 7.01 13.58
CA LYS A 12 -9.76 6.55 13.95
C LYS A 12 -9.86 5.04 13.81
N LYS A 13 -10.78 4.42 14.55
CA LYS A 13 -11.11 2.99 14.37
C LYS A 13 -11.54 2.75 12.91
N ARG A 14 -11.04 1.66 12.32
CA ARG A 14 -11.34 1.18 10.95
C ARG A 14 -10.63 1.92 9.82
N GLN A 15 -9.73 2.85 10.12
CA GLN A 15 -8.88 3.46 9.11
C GLN A 15 -7.76 2.51 8.70
N ALA A 16 -7.44 2.51 7.42
CA ALA A 16 -6.24 1.91 6.88
C ALA A 16 -5.02 2.74 7.27
N ILE A 17 -3.90 2.06 7.44
CA ILE A 17 -2.65 2.64 7.90
C ILE A 17 -1.54 2.15 6.98
N GLY A 18 -0.75 3.09 6.46
CA GLY A 18 0.41 2.80 5.61
C GLY A 18 1.70 2.97 6.38
N PHE A 19 2.57 1.98 6.26
CA PHE A 19 3.92 2.00 6.81
C PHE A 19 4.94 1.96 5.68
N LEU A 20 6.05 2.66 5.86
CA LEU A 20 7.25 2.60 5.03
C LEU A 20 8.46 2.44 5.94
N ASP A 21 9.24 1.38 5.77
CA ASP A 21 10.41 1.07 6.61
C ASP A 21 10.16 1.09 8.13
N GLY A 22 8.93 0.73 8.53
CA GLY A 22 8.49 0.73 9.94
C GLY A 22 7.93 2.07 10.43
N ASP A 23 8.07 3.14 9.65
CA ASP A 23 7.50 4.45 9.94
C ASP A 23 6.09 4.58 9.40
N LEU A 24 5.21 5.15 10.23
CA LEU A 24 3.82 5.42 9.88
C LEU A 24 3.76 6.67 8.99
N VAL A 25 3.46 6.48 7.70
CA VAL A 25 3.53 7.56 6.71
C VAL A 25 2.16 8.07 6.25
N THR A 26 1.09 7.30 6.38
CA THR A 26 -0.27 7.73 5.99
C THR A 26 -1.37 6.98 6.76
N VAL A 27 -2.53 7.62 6.87
CA VAL A 27 -3.77 7.07 7.42
C VAL A 27 -4.94 7.51 6.54
N GLY A 28 -5.86 6.60 6.24
CA GLY A 28 -6.99 6.89 5.35
C GLY A 28 -8.17 5.96 5.57
N ASP A 29 -9.32 6.31 5.00
CA ASP A 29 -10.54 5.52 5.14
C ASP A 29 -10.61 4.35 4.13
N SER A 30 -9.79 4.40 3.08
CA SER A 30 -9.66 3.38 2.02
C SER A 30 -8.26 2.77 2.05
N THR A 31 -8.17 1.44 2.00
CA THR A 31 -6.88 0.72 1.93
C THR A 31 -6.14 1.01 0.63
N THR A 32 -6.89 1.28 -0.44
CA THR A 32 -6.35 1.50 -1.79
C THR A 32 -5.79 2.92 -1.92
N ASP A 33 -6.43 3.91 -1.30
CA ASP A 33 -5.93 5.28 -1.25
C ASP A 33 -4.64 5.32 -0.43
N VAL A 34 -4.64 4.67 0.75
CA VAL A 34 -3.46 4.55 1.62
C VAL A 34 -2.31 3.85 0.90
N LEU A 35 -2.59 2.79 0.13
CA LEU A 35 -1.57 2.11 -0.67
C LEU A 35 -0.96 3.04 -1.72
N GLY A 36 -1.79 3.77 -2.47
CA GLY A 36 -1.33 4.74 -3.46
C GLY A 36 -0.47 5.85 -2.82
N GLU A 37 -0.85 6.33 -1.64
CA GLU A 37 -0.06 7.33 -0.91
C GLU A 37 1.29 6.78 -0.40
N VAL A 38 1.36 5.51 0.02
CA VAL A 38 2.65 4.88 0.38
C VAL A 38 3.54 4.76 -0.85
N LEU A 39 2.99 4.29 -1.97
CA LEU A 39 3.72 4.13 -3.23
C LEU A 39 4.23 5.45 -3.79
N ALA A 40 3.46 6.53 -3.66
CA ALA A 40 3.88 7.88 -4.08
C ALA A 40 5.05 8.44 -3.24
N LYS A 41 5.33 7.85 -2.06
CA LYS A 41 6.46 8.21 -1.19
C LYS A 41 7.70 7.35 -1.42
N LEU A 42 7.56 6.24 -2.14
CA LEU A 42 8.66 5.39 -2.55
C LEU A 42 9.37 6.03 -3.75
N ASP A 43 10.70 5.93 -3.76
CA ASP A 43 11.46 6.30 -4.95
C ASP A 43 11.41 5.16 -5.98
N LEU A 44 10.36 5.18 -6.80
CA LEU A 44 10.15 4.21 -7.87
C LEU A 44 10.99 4.50 -9.12
N GLY A 45 11.86 5.51 -9.09
CA GLY A 45 12.75 5.83 -10.22
C GLY A 45 13.84 4.78 -10.43
N GLU A 46 14.33 4.19 -9.34
CA GLU A 46 15.42 3.20 -9.33
C GLU A 46 14.91 1.76 -9.09
N ALA A 47 13.62 1.60 -8.76
CA ALA A 47 13.05 0.28 -8.52
C ALA A 47 12.82 -0.47 -9.84
N GLU A 48 13.12 -1.76 -9.83
CA GLU A 48 12.90 -2.69 -10.95
C GLU A 48 11.60 -3.47 -10.75
N VAL A 49 11.29 -3.86 -9.51
CA VAL A 49 10.16 -4.74 -9.20
C VAL A 49 9.39 -4.25 -7.97
N ILE A 50 8.07 -4.24 -8.07
CA ILE A 50 7.16 -4.12 -6.93
C ILE A 50 6.37 -5.42 -6.78
N THR A 51 6.41 -6.03 -5.61
CA THR A 51 5.56 -7.16 -5.25
C THR A 51 4.53 -6.74 -4.22
N ILE A 52 3.24 -6.85 -4.57
CA ILE A 52 2.12 -6.55 -3.68
C ILE A 52 1.49 -7.85 -3.19
N TYR A 53 1.57 -8.07 -1.89
CA TYR A 53 0.95 -9.19 -1.19
C TYR A 53 -0.43 -8.78 -0.68
N TYR A 54 -1.49 -9.48 -1.11
CA TYR A 54 -2.88 -9.20 -0.71
C TYR A 54 -3.56 -10.43 -0.10
N ARG A 55 -4.70 -10.25 0.59
CA ARG A 55 -5.37 -11.31 1.35
C ARG A 55 -6.36 -12.10 0.51
N ALA A 56 -7.23 -11.40 -0.22
CA ALA A 56 -8.37 -12.03 -0.91
C ALA A 56 -8.60 -11.47 -2.31
N ASP A 57 -9.17 -12.29 -3.21
CA ASP A 57 -9.38 -11.93 -4.61
C ASP A 57 -10.27 -10.69 -4.80
N ALA A 58 -11.12 -10.36 -3.84
CA ALA A 58 -11.94 -9.14 -3.85
C ALA A 58 -11.10 -7.85 -3.84
N GLU A 59 -9.90 -7.89 -3.27
CA GLU A 59 -8.95 -6.77 -3.20
C GLU A 59 -8.19 -6.58 -4.52
N ARG A 60 -8.16 -7.62 -5.38
CA ARG A 60 -7.43 -7.59 -6.64
C ARG A 60 -7.98 -6.56 -7.62
N PHE A 61 -9.31 -6.43 -7.70
CA PHE A 61 -9.94 -5.47 -8.61
C PHE A 61 -9.60 -4.02 -8.25
N GLU A 62 -9.48 -3.73 -6.95
CA GLU A 62 -9.06 -2.41 -6.48
C GLU A 62 -7.56 -2.15 -6.76
N LEU A 63 -6.74 -3.20 -6.61
CA LEU A 63 -5.31 -3.14 -6.94
C LEU A 63 -5.04 -2.90 -8.42
N ASP A 64 -5.87 -3.45 -9.32
CA ASP A 64 -5.66 -3.29 -10.77
C ASP A 64 -5.62 -1.81 -11.19
N GLN A 65 -6.43 -0.94 -10.57
CA GLN A 65 -6.39 0.51 -10.84
C GLN A 65 -5.06 1.13 -10.39
N VAL A 66 -4.60 0.79 -9.18
CA VAL A 66 -3.33 1.28 -8.63
C VAL A 66 -2.16 0.82 -9.52
N ILE A 67 -2.17 -0.44 -9.94
CA ILE A 67 -1.14 -1.02 -10.80
C ILE A 67 -1.11 -0.33 -12.16
N LEU A 68 -2.29 -0.04 -12.73
CA LEU A 68 -2.37 0.67 -14.00
C LEU A 68 -1.69 2.04 -13.89
N SER A 69 -2.00 2.80 -12.84
CA SER A 69 -1.38 4.10 -12.59
C SER A 69 0.13 4.02 -12.39
N ILE A 70 0.63 3.01 -11.65
CA ILE A 70 2.08 2.79 -11.50
C ILE A 70 2.72 2.52 -12.86
N ARG A 71 2.13 1.65 -13.69
CA ARG A 71 2.67 1.29 -15.01
C ARG A 71 2.64 2.46 -16.00
N GLU A 72 1.66 3.35 -15.90
CA GLU A 72 1.62 4.57 -16.71
C GLU A 72 2.73 5.55 -16.33
N GLN A 73 3.06 5.66 -15.04
CA GLN A 73 4.10 6.56 -14.54
C GLN A 73 5.51 5.96 -14.64
N HIS A 74 5.63 4.64 -14.45
CA HIS A 74 6.88 3.87 -14.42
C HIS A 74 6.73 2.63 -15.32
N PRO A 75 6.75 2.79 -16.65
CA PRO A 75 6.53 1.68 -17.59
C PRO A 75 7.62 0.61 -17.55
N GLN A 76 8.82 0.95 -17.06
CA GLN A 76 9.92 0.00 -16.85
C GLN A 76 9.73 -0.91 -15.63
N LEU A 77 8.81 -0.56 -14.74
CA LEU A 77 8.64 -1.22 -13.45
C LEU A 77 7.78 -2.47 -13.59
N GLN A 78 8.27 -3.61 -13.09
CA GLN A 78 7.49 -4.84 -13.04
C GLN A 78 6.64 -4.85 -11.77
N VAL A 79 5.31 -4.98 -11.92
CA VAL A 79 4.40 -5.09 -10.77
C VAL A 79 3.83 -6.50 -10.69
N GLU A 80 4.08 -7.17 -9.58
CA GLU A 80 3.65 -8.52 -9.27
C GLU A 80 2.61 -8.54 -8.15
N LEU A 81 1.60 -9.41 -8.31
CA LEU A 81 0.55 -9.61 -7.32
C LEU A 81 0.65 -11.02 -6.75
N VAL A 82 0.90 -11.11 -5.44
CA VAL A 82 0.99 -12.38 -4.73
C VAL A 82 -0.11 -12.47 -3.69
N ARG A 83 -0.85 -13.58 -3.69
CA ARG A 83 -1.83 -13.82 -2.64
C ARG A 83 -1.10 -14.28 -1.38
N GLY A 84 -0.87 -13.35 -0.45
CA GLY A 84 -0.05 -13.57 0.74
C GLY A 84 -0.77 -14.22 1.92
N GLY A 85 -2.12 -14.25 1.92
CA GLY A 85 -2.92 -14.91 2.97
C GLY A 85 -2.67 -14.40 4.38
N GLN A 86 -2.00 -13.26 4.55
CA GLN A 86 -1.55 -12.79 5.85
C GLN A 86 -2.73 -12.34 6.72
N PRO A 87 -2.81 -12.73 8.01
CA PRO A 87 -3.96 -12.42 8.85
C PRO A 87 -3.94 -11.00 9.43
N HIS A 88 -2.78 -10.34 9.49
CA HIS A 88 -2.60 -9.07 10.23
C HIS A 88 -2.49 -7.82 9.34
N TYR A 89 -2.21 -7.97 8.05
CA TYR A 89 -2.02 -6.85 7.12
C TYR A 89 -2.95 -6.99 5.91
N HIS A 90 -3.58 -5.88 5.51
CA HIS A 90 -4.37 -5.84 4.28
C HIS A 90 -3.48 -6.00 3.05
N TYR A 91 -2.39 -5.22 3.01
CA TYR A 91 -1.39 -5.26 1.96
C TYR A 91 0.01 -5.25 2.56
N ILE A 92 0.95 -5.92 1.90
CA ILE A 92 2.39 -5.72 2.08
C ILE A 92 2.97 -5.44 0.71
N VAL A 93 3.86 -4.46 0.64
CA VAL A 93 4.55 -4.10 -0.60
C VAL A 93 6.04 -4.33 -0.38
N SER A 94 6.66 -5.08 -1.29
CA SER A 94 8.11 -5.16 -1.42
C SER A 94 8.51 -4.37 -2.66
N VAL A 95 9.57 -3.59 -2.56
CA VAL A 95 10.15 -2.83 -3.67
C VAL A 95 11.61 -3.24 -3.79
N GLU A 96 12.01 -3.69 -4.96
CA GLU A 96 13.38 -4.12 -5.32
C GLU A 96 13.91 -3.29 -6.49
#